data_AF-A0AAV6W7C6-F1
#
_entry.id   AF-A0AAV6W7C6-F1
#
_cell.length_a   1.000
_cell.length_b   1.000
_cell.length_c   1.000
_cell.angle_alpha   90.00
_cell.angle_beta   90.00
_cell.angle_gamma   90.00
#
_symmetry.space_group_name_H-M   'P 1'
#
loop_
_entity.id
_entity.type
_entity.pdbx_description
1 polymer ?
#
loop_
_entity_poly.entity_id
_entity_poly.type
_entity_poly.pdbx_seq_one_letter_code
_entity_poly.pdbx_strand_id
1 'polypeptide(L)'
;MLVTSIFISMEIVIGRNPISPDGSISTKSLRHFEHSIIAVSFFIYALFAVLLDKIMRPGPAQHGLSHFLQAIAFGQQLLILHLHSTDHMGIEGQYHWLLQIVTFISLVATLLIIGYPRSFLSSFVRNFFVVFQGFWLIVIGIMLWTPEWIPKGCYLKSEAGRDAVLCHGDRALGRAKALVNLQFGLYLSMFTVFVMCFYLVMIKLYPEVKIEYQSLTKYDEQEEGINYKVEADREETKLCLS
;
A
#
# COMPACT_ATOMS: atom_id res chain seq x y z
N MET A 1 -8.81 7.65 -6.10
CA MET A 1 -10.23 7.98 -6.35
C MET A 1 -10.62 7.79 -7.80
N LEU A 2 -10.04 8.51 -8.78
CA LEU A 2 -10.40 8.32 -10.20
C LEU A 2 -10.17 6.87 -10.68
N VAL A 3 -8.97 6.32 -10.46
CA VAL A 3 -8.63 4.95 -10.86
C VAL A 3 -9.53 3.91 -10.20
N THR A 4 -9.81 4.05 -8.90
CA THR A 4 -10.69 3.12 -8.19
C THR A 4 -12.13 3.23 -8.67
N SER A 5 -12.63 4.43 -8.96
CA SER A 5 -13.97 4.62 -9.55
C SER A 5 -14.07 4.00 -10.95
N ILE A 6 -13.07 4.21 -11.81
CA ILE A 6 -13.04 3.59 -13.15
C ILE A 6 -13.03 2.07 -13.02
N PHE A 7 -12.20 1.51 -12.13
CA PHE A 7 -12.12 0.07 -11.93
C PHE A 7 -13.44 -0.52 -11.42
N ILE A 8 -14.07 0.11 -10.42
CA ILE A 8 -15.39 -0.30 -9.92
C ILE A 8 -16.43 -0.27 -11.04
N SER A 9 -16.45 0.82 -11.83
CA SER A 9 -17.37 0.92 -12.97
C SER A 9 -17.10 -0.15 -14.03
N MET A 10 -15.83 -0.44 -14.36
CA MET A 10 -15.49 -1.49 -15.30
C MET A 10 -15.94 -2.86 -14.80
N GLU A 11 -15.63 -3.23 -13.56
CA GLU A 11 -16.00 -4.53 -12.98
C GLU A 11 -17.53 -4.72 -12.95
N ILE A 12 -18.29 -3.70 -12.54
CA ILE A 12 -19.76 -3.77 -12.48
C ILE A 12 -20.38 -3.80 -13.89
N VAL A 13 -19.86 -3.02 -14.85
CA VAL A 13 -20.42 -2.93 -16.22
C VAL A 13 -20.03 -4.14 -17.07
N ILE A 14 -18.83 -4.69 -16.90
CA ILE A 14 -18.36 -5.89 -17.60
C ILE A 14 -19.14 -7.13 -17.11
N GLY A 15 -19.56 -7.16 -15.84
CA GLY A 15 -20.41 -8.19 -15.24
C GLY A 15 -21.88 -8.20 -15.70
N ARG A 16 -22.17 -7.91 -16.98
CA ARG A 16 -23.51 -7.79 -17.61
C ARG A 16 -24.58 -8.66 -16.95
N ASN A 17 -25.67 -8.03 -16.49
CA ASN A 17 -26.82 -8.63 -15.79
C ASN A 17 -26.41 -9.42 -14.52
N PRO A 18 -26.00 -8.71 -13.45
CA PRO A 18 -25.48 -9.34 -12.23
C PRO A 18 -26.53 -10.14 -11.46
N ILE A 19 -27.81 -9.78 -11.64
CA ILE A 19 -28.94 -10.37 -10.93
C ILE A 19 -29.87 -10.95 -12.00
N SER A 20 -30.02 -12.26 -11.98
CA SER A 20 -30.99 -12.97 -12.81
C SER A 20 -32.42 -12.57 -12.40
N PRO A 21 -33.43 -12.75 -13.27
CA PRO A 21 -34.82 -12.39 -12.95
C PRO A 21 -35.40 -13.10 -11.71
N ASP A 22 -34.78 -14.20 -11.28
CA ASP A 22 -35.09 -14.98 -10.07
C ASP A 22 -34.36 -14.48 -8.81
N GLY A 23 -33.57 -13.41 -8.91
CA GLY A 23 -32.78 -12.85 -7.80
C GLY A 23 -31.45 -13.57 -7.55
N SER A 24 -31.11 -14.60 -8.33
CA SER A 24 -29.83 -15.29 -8.20
C SER A 24 -28.68 -14.48 -8.79
N ILE A 25 -27.52 -14.50 -8.14
CA ILE A 25 -26.30 -13.89 -8.67
C ILE A 25 -25.52 -14.95 -9.43
N SER A 26 -25.23 -14.68 -10.70
CA SER A 26 -24.43 -15.59 -11.54
C SER A 26 -23.03 -15.77 -10.95
N THR A 27 -22.52 -17.01 -10.92
CA THR A 27 -21.16 -17.34 -10.48
C THR A 27 -20.08 -16.55 -11.23
N LYS A 28 -20.35 -16.14 -12.47
CA LYS A 28 -19.47 -15.26 -13.25
C LYS A 28 -19.40 -13.84 -12.68
N SER A 29 -20.52 -13.33 -12.17
CA SER A 29 -20.62 -11.98 -11.62
C SER A 29 -20.09 -11.89 -10.18
N LEU A 30 -20.10 -12.99 -9.41
CA LEU A 30 -19.55 -13.02 -8.04
C LEU A 30 -18.10 -12.54 -7.98
N ARG A 31 -17.26 -12.98 -8.92
CA ARG A 31 -15.85 -12.57 -9.00
C ARG A 31 -15.69 -11.08 -9.21
N HIS A 32 -16.49 -10.51 -10.11
CA HIS A 32 -16.49 -9.07 -10.36
C HIS A 32 -16.93 -8.27 -9.12
N PHE A 33 -17.83 -8.83 -8.30
CA PHE A 33 -18.19 -8.25 -7.01
C PHE A 33 -17.08 -8.36 -5.96
N GLU A 34 -16.37 -9.49 -5.89
CA GLU A 34 -15.20 -9.66 -5.03
C GLU A 34 -14.07 -8.67 -5.38
N HIS A 35 -13.83 -8.44 -6.67
CA HIS A 35 -12.86 -7.43 -7.10
C HIS A 35 -13.36 -6.01 -6.78
N SER A 36 -14.64 -5.74 -7.03
CA SER A 36 -15.25 -4.44 -6.74
C SER A 36 -15.21 -4.10 -5.26
N ILE A 37 -15.46 -5.06 -4.36
CA ILE A 37 -15.48 -4.79 -2.91
C ILE A 37 -14.09 -4.43 -2.39
N ILE A 38 -13.02 -5.02 -2.92
CA ILE A 38 -11.63 -4.59 -2.64
C ILE A 38 -11.43 -3.14 -3.12
N ALA A 39 -11.83 -2.80 -4.34
CA ALA A 39 -11.65 -1.45 -4.87
C ALA A 39 -12.46 -0.39 -4.09
N VAL A 40 -13.65 -0.76 -3.61
CA VAL A 40 -14.48 0.08 -2.75
C VAL A 40 -13.79 0.38 -1.40
N SER A 41 -13.14 -0.59 -0.76
CA SER A 41 -12.45 -0.34 0.52
C SER A 41 -11.30 0.67 0.35
N PHE A 42 -10.52 0.57 -0.74
CA PHE A 42 -9.50 1.56 -1.07
C PHE A 42 -10.08 2.92 -1.48
N PHE A 43 -11.26 2.95 -2.13
CA PHE A 43 -11.96 4.19 -2.40
C PHE A 43 -12.40 4.89 -1.11
N ILE A 44 -12.97 4.14 -0.16
CA ILE A 44 -13.37 4.66 1.17
C ILE A 44 -12.15 5.23 1.89
N TYR A 45 -11.05 4.47 1.96
CA TYR A 45 -9.79 4.97 2.52
C TYR A 45 -9.36 6.30 1.87
N ALA A 46 -9.31 6.36 0.53
CA ALA A 46 -8.85 7.55 -0.17
C ALA A 46 -9.78 8.76 0.04
N LEU A 47 -11.10 8.55 0.03
CA LEU A 47 -12.09 9.58 0.28
C LEU A 47 -11.91 10.17 1.68
N PHE A 48 -11.87 9.31 2.70
CA PHE A 48 -11.73 9.77 4.08
C PHE A 48 -10.35 10.35 4.35
N ALA A 49 -9.27 9.87 3.73
CA ALA A 49 -7.97 10.52 3.82
C ALA A 49 -8.04 11.99 3.36
N VAL A 50 -8.71 12.26 2.23
CA VAL A 50 -8.92 13.64 1.73
C VAL A 50 -9.83 14.44 2.65
N LEU A 51 -10.90 13.84 3.18
CA LEU A 51 -11.82 14.55 4.10
C LEU A 51 -11.13 14.90 5.42
N LEU A 52 -10.38 13.97 6.00
CA LEU A 52 -9.62 14.18 7.23
C LEU A 52 -8.59 15.30 7.03
N ASP A 53 -7.92 15.34 5.87
CA ASP A 53 -6.95 16.39 5.53
C ASP A 53 -7.58 17.78 5.33
N LYS A 54 -8.83 17.84 4.87
CA LYS A 54 -9.56 19.10 4.68
C LYS A 54 -10.25 19.61 5.95
N ILE A 55 -10.74 18.72 6.80
CA ILE A 55 -11.62 19.06 7.93
C ILE A 55 -10.84 19.17 9.24
N MET A 56 -9.86 18.28 9.47
CA MET A 56 -9.11 18.26 10.71
C MET A 56 -7.83 19.09 10.57
N ARG A 57 -7.41 19.73 11.66
CA ARG A 57 -6.07 20.32 11.72
C ARG A 57 -5.02 19.20 11.75
N PRO A 58 -3.83 19.42 11.15
CA PRO A 58 -2.72 18.47 11.20
C PRO A 58 -2.46 18.02 12.64
N GLY A 59 -2.67 16.73 12.90
CA GLY A 59 -2.52 16.18 14.24
C GLY A 59 -2.41 14.66 14.27
N PRO A 60 -2.00 14.08 15.42
CA PRO A 60 -1.81 12.63 15.55
C PRO A 60 -3.08 11.81 15.26
N ALA A 61 -4.25 12.33 15.64
CA ALA A 61 -5.53 11.67 15.42
C ALA A 61 -5.89 11.53 13.94
N GLN A 62 -5.61 12.56 13.13
CA GLN A 62 -5.85 12.54 11.68
C GLN A 62 -5.03 11.43 10.98
N HIS A 63 -3.75 11.34 11.33
CA HIS A 63 -2.82 10.35 10.77
C HIS A 63 -3.18 8.94 11.24
N GLY A 64 -3.50 8.78 12.53
CA GLY A 64 -3.93 7.50 13.10
C GLY A 64 -5.20 6.96 12.43
N LEU A 65 -6.23 7.80 12.24
CA LEU A 65 -7.47 7.41 11.57
C LEU A 65 -7.24 7.04 10.10
N SER A 66 -6.38 7.76 9.39
CA SER A 66 -6.03 7.45 8.00
C SER A 66 -5.33 6.09 7.88
N HIS A 67 -4.37 5.81 8.76
CA HIS A 67 -3.68 4.52 8.79
C HIS A 67 -4.59 3.37 9.27
N PHE A 68 -5.53 3.64 10.16
CA PHE A 68 -6.56 2.67 10.54
C PHE A 68 -7.44 2.27 9.35
N LEU A 69 -7.96 3.23 8.59
CA LEU A 69 -8.72 2.95 7.37
C LEU A 69 -7.89 2.20 6.32
N GLN A 70 -6.61 2.57 6.18
CA GLN A 70 -5.69 1.86 5.31
C GLN A 70 -5.47 0.40 5.76
N ALA A 71 -5.33 0.16 7.06
CA ALA A 71 -5.19 -1.19 7.62
C ALA A 71 -6.46 -2.03 7.38
N ILE A 72 -7.66 -1.45 7.52
CA ILE A 72 -8.91 -2.12 7.16
C ILE A 72 -8.92 -2.49 5.67
N ALA A 73 -8.52 -1.57 4.79
CA ALA A 73 -8.48 -1.83 3.34
C ALA A 73 -7.53 -2.99 3.01
N PHE A 74 -6.32 -3.02 3.60
CA PHE A 74 -5.40 -4.16 3.43
C PHE A 74 -5.91 -5.45 4.06
N GLY A 75 -6.54 -5.39 5.24
CA GLY A 75 -7.14 -6.56 5.89
C GLY A 75 -8.25 -7.17 5.05
N GLN A 76 -9.13 -6.33 4.50
CA GLN A 76 -10.18 -6.77 3.59
C GLN A 76 -9.60 -7.32 2.28
N GLN A 77 -8.60 -6.64 1.69
CA GLN A 77 -7.92 -7.13 0.50
C GLN A 77 -7.31 -8.52 0.76
N LEU A 78 -6.61 -8.69 1.88
CA LEU A 78 -5.98 -9.96 2.24
C LEU A 78 -7.03 -11.07 2.42
N LEU A 79 -8.14 -10.78 3.10
CA LEU A 79 -9.23 -11.73 3.31
C LEU A 79 -9.84 -12.19 1.97
N ILE A 80 -10.19 -11.24 1.09
CA ILE A 80 -10.78 -11.58 -0.20
C ILE A 80 -9.76 -12.31 -1.08
N LEU A 81 -8.49 -11.88 -1.11
CA LEU A 81 -7.45 -12.61 -1.84
C LEU A 81 -7.24 -14.02 -1.30
N HIS A 82 -7.38 -14.24 0.01
CA HIS A 82 -7.28 -15.56 0.61
C HIS A 82 -8.39 -16.48 0.12
N LEU A 83 -9.64 -16.05 0.27
CA LEU A 83 -10.82 -16.80 -0.18
C LEU A 83 -10.81 -17.01 -1.70
N HIS A 84 -10.45 -15.97 -2.46
CA HIS A 84 -10.35 -16.05 -3.92
C HIS A 84 -9.24 -16.99 -4.38
N SER A 85 -8.08 -16.98 -3.70
CA SER A 85 -6.97 -17.86 -4.04
C SER A 85 -7.22 -19.31 -3.65
N THR A 86 -8.06 -19.59 -2.64
CA THR A 86 -8.48 -20.96 -2.33
C THR A 86 -9.35 -21.57 -3.43
N ASP A 87 -10.01 -20.73 -4.24
CA ASP A 87 -10.80 -21.18 -5.39
C ASP A 87 -9.95 -21.48 -6.64
N HIS A 88 -8.69 -21.03 -6.66
CA HIS A 88 -7.74 -21.25 -7.76
C HIS A 88 -6.76 -22.38 -7.46
N MET A 89 -7.14 -23.59 -7.85
CA MET A 89 -6.26 -24.74 -7.83
C MET A 89 -5.26 -24.66 -9.00
N GLY A 90 -3.98 -24.33 -8.74
CA GLY A 90 -2.95 -24.39 -9.79
C GLY A 90 -1.83 -23.35 -9.67
N ILE A 91 -1.44 -22.80 -10.81
CA ILE A 91 -0.39 -21.77 -10.93
C ILE A 91 -0.92 -20.37 -10.56
N GLU A 92 -2.16 -20.07 -10.90
CA GLU A 92 -2.83 -18.81 -10.54
C GLU A 92 -2.88 -18.62 -9.02
N GLY A 93 -3.26 -19.67 -8.28
CA GLY A 93 -3.21 -19.67 -6.82
C GLY A 93 -1.80 -19.43 -6.26
N GLN A 94 -0.73 -19.87 -6.93
CA GLN A 94 0.64 -19.59 -6.49
C GLN A 94 0.99 -18.09 -6.61
N TYR A 95 0.58 -17.46 -7.71
CA TYR A 95 0.75 -16.01 -7.90
C TYR A 95 -0.02 -15.20 -6.84
N HIS A 96 -1.26 -15.57 -6.58
CA HIS A 96 -2.11 -14.90 -5.58
C HIS A 96 -1.63 -15.14 -4.15
N TRP A 97 -1.11 -16.32 -3.84
CA TRP A 97 -0.52 -16.60 -2.53
C TRP A 97 0.70 -15.68 -2.25
N LEU A 98 1.56 -15.46 -3.24
CA LEU A 98 2.67 -14.50 -3.11
C LEU A 98 2.17 -13.05 -2.94
N LEU A 99 1.08 -12.68 -3.64
CA LEU A 99 0.42 -11.38 -3.48
C LEU A 99 -0.15 -11.20 -2.06
N GLN A 100 -0.70 -12.26 -1.45
CA GLN A 100 -1.18 -12.24 -0.06
C GLN A 100 -0.04 -11.95 0.91
N ILE A 101 1.14 -12.54 0.72
CA ILE A 101 2.31 -12.27 1.57
C ILE A 101 2.70 -10.78 1.49
N VAL A 102 2.77 -10.23 0.28
CA VAL A 102 3.08 -8.79 0.08
C VAL A 102 2.04 -7.92 0.79
N THR A 103 0.76 -8.23 0.62
CA THR A 103 -0.35 -7.50 1.25
C THR A 103 -0.29 -7.60 2.78
N PHE A 104 0.04 -8.77 3.31
CA PHE A 104 0.17 -9.01 4.74
C PHE A 104 1.32 -8.18 5.34
N ILE A 105 2.48 -8.10 4.67
CA ILE A 105 3.59 -7.27 5.13
C ILE A 105 3.19 -5.78 5.11
N SER A 106 2.48 -5.31 4.08
CA SER A 106 1.93 -3.96 4.03
C SER A 106 0.94 -3.67 5.16
N LEU A 107 0.08 -4.64 5.51
CA LEU A 107 -0.83 -4.55 6.66
C LEU A 107 -0.05 -4.41 7.97
N VAL A 108 0.89 -5.31 8.24
CA VAL A 108 1.72 -5.27 9.47
C VAL A 108 2.48 -3.96 9.58
N ALA A 109 3.13 -3.51 8.50
CA ALA A 109 3.83 -2.23 8.49
C ALA A 109 2.88 -1.05 8.76
N THR A 110 1.65 -1.09 8.25
CA THR A 110 0.63 -0.06 8.52
C THR A 110 0.21 -0.06 9.98
N LEU A 111 -0.02 -1.23 10.59
CA LEU A 111 -0.32 -1.35 12.02
C LEU A 111 0.84 -0.85 12.90
N LEU A 112 2.08 -1.13 12.50
CA LEU A 112 3.26 -0.61 13.18
C LEU A 112 3.34 0.92 13.11
N ILE A 113 2.88 1.57 12.03
CA ILE A 113 2.84 3.05 11.96
C ILE A 113 1.81 3.62 12.94
N ILE A 114 0.70 2.92 13.20
CA ILE A 114 -0.28 3.36 14.20
C ILE A 114 0.36 3.38 15.60
N GLY A 115 1.13 2.36 15.95
CA GLY A 115 1.86 2.30 17.23
C GLY A 115 3.11 3.19 17.28
N TYR A 116 3.78 3.38 16.15
CA TYR A 116 5.05 4.10 16.03
C TYR A 116 5.00 5.13 14.87
N PRO A 117 4.24 6.22 15.01
CA PRO A 117 3.94 7.15 13.91
C PRO A 117 5.16 7.93 13.38
N ARG A 118 6.27 7.96 14.14
CA ARG A 118 7.53 8.61 13.73
C ARG A 118 8.57 7.65 13.14
N SER A 119 8.21 6.37 12.93
CA SER A 119 9.14 5.39 12.37
C SER A 119 9.28 5.57 10.85
N PHE A 120 10.42 6.11 10.42
CA PHE A 120 10.81 6.14 9.01
C PHE A 120 10.80 4.74 8.40
N LEU A 121 11.37 3.75 9.10
CA LEU A 121 11.51 2.39 8.59
C LEU A 121 10.14 1.74 8.34
N SER A 122 9.18 1.88 9.26
CA SER A 122 7.83 1.32 9.08
C SER A 122 7.13 1.94 7.87
N SER A 123 7.28 3.26 7.69
CA SER A 123 6.75 3.97 6.53
C SER A 123 7.42 3.53 5.23
N PHE A 124 8.74 3.39 5.24
CA PHE A 124 9.53 2.93 4.09
C PHE A 124 9.15 1.51 3.66
N VAL A 125 9.10 0.56 4.61
CA VAL A 125 8.70 -0.83 4.38
C VAL A 125 7.28 -0.91 3.81
N ARG A 126 6.32 -0.20 4.41
CA ARG A 126 4.94 -0.16 3.89
C ARG A 126 4.93 0.29 2.43
N ASN A 127 5.56 1.42 2.13
CA ASN A 127 5.55 1.99 0.78
C ASN A 127 6.28 1.09 -0.23
N PHE A 128 7.40 0.47 0.17
CA PHE A 128 8.12 -0.51 -0.64
C PHE A 128 7.19 -1.65 -1.08
N PHE A 129 6.53 -2.30 -0.13
CA PHE A 129 5.64 -3.43 -0.44
C PHE A 129 4.38 -3.01 -1.18
N VAL A 130 3.81 -1.82 -0.92
CA VAL A 130 2.64 -1.31 -1.67
C VAL A 130 2.98 -1.07 -3.14
N VAL A 131 4.13 -0.46 -3.43
CA VAL A 131 4.56 -0.26 -4.83
C VAL A 131 4.87 -1.60 -5.49
N PHE A 132 5.57 -2.49 -4.78
CA PHE A 132 5.86 -3.83 -5.28
C PHE A 132 4.59 -4.64 -5.53
N GLN A 133 3.55 -4.49 -4.70
CA GLN A 133 2.24 -5.11 -4.90
C GLN A 133 1.63 -4.71 -6.24
N GLY A 134 1.67 -3.40 -6.57
CA GLY A 134 1.21 -2.89 -7.86
C GLY A 134 2.01 -3.45 -9.03
N PHE A 135 3.34 -3.49 -8.91
CA PHE A 135 4.21 -4.10 -9.91
C PHE A 135 3.90 -5.60 -10.10
N TRP A 136 3.72 -6.34 -9.01
CA TRP A 136 3.42 -7.77 -9.05
C TRP A 136 2.06 -8.06 -9.70
N LEU A 137 1.04 -7.20 -9.49
CA LEU A 137 -0.24 -7.31 -10.19
C LEU A 137 -0.09 -7.19 -11.72
N ILE A 138 0.77 -6.28 -12.19
CA ILE A 138 1.06 -6.15 -13.64
C ILE A 138 1.72 -7.43 -14.15
N VAL A 139 2.70 -7.96 -13.41
CA VAL A 139 3.37 -9.23 -13.75
C VAL A 139 2.37 -10.37 -13.85
N ILE A 140 1.49 -10.52 -12.86
CA ILE A 140 0.42 -11.54 -12.84
C ILE A 140 -0.43 -11.42 -14.12
N GLY A 141 -0.89 -10.21 -14.45
CA GLY A 141 -1.68 -9.92 -15.64
C GLY A 141 -0.97 -10.34 -16.93
N ILE A 142 0.32 -10.03 -17.08
CA ILE A 142 1.08 -10.40 -18.28
C ILE A 142 1.30 -11.92 -18.34
N MET A 143 1.75 -12.53 -17.25
CA MET A 143 2.22 -13.91 -17.23
C MET A 143 1.11 -14.95 -17.39
N LEU A 144 -0.09 -14.67 -16.86
CA LEU A 144 -1.20 -15.61 -16.92
C LEU A 144 -2.12 -15.39 -18.14
N TRP A 145 -2.19 -14.16 -18.69
CA TRP A 145 -3.08 -13.84 -19.82
C TRP A 145 -2.36 -13.66 -21.16
N THR A 146 -1.04 -13.81 -21.22
CA THR A 146 -0.29 -13.80 -22.49
C THR A 146 0.22 -15.21 -22.82
N PRO A 147 -0.30 -15.87 -23.87
CA PRO A 147 0.00 -17.28 -24.18
C PRO A 147 1.49 -17.61 -24.29
N GLU A 148 2.30 -16.69 -24.80
CA GLU A 148 3.76 -16.87 -24.98
C GLU A 148 4.53 -17.01 -23.66
N TRP A 149 3.98 -16.50 -22.56
CA TRP A 149 4.63 -16.49 -21.25
C TRP A 149 4.15 -17.63 -20.34
N ILE A 150 3.22 -18.46 -20.83
CA ILE A 150 2.70 -19.61 -20.07
C ILE A 150 3.79 -20.70 -19.97
N PRO A 151 4.07 -21.24 -18.76
CA PRO A 151 5.07 -22.28 -18.59
C PRO A 151 4.76 -23.53 -19.42
N LYS A 152 5.79 -24.14 -20.03
CA LYS A 152 5.62 -25.38 -20.84
C LYS A 152 4.77 -26.46 -20.15
N GLY A 153 3.85 -27.07 -20.89
CA GLY A 153 2.94 -28.07 -20.33
C GLY A 153 1.78 -27.47 -19.52
N CYS A 154 1.69 -26.15 -19.39
CA CYS A 154 0.46 -25.46 -19.01
C CYS A 154 -0.17 -24.78 -20.22
N TYR A 155 -1.49 -24.59 -20.19
CA TYR A 155 -2.27 -24.03 -21.27
C TYR A 155 -3.46 -23.25 -20.72
N LEU A 156 -3.88 -22.23 -21.45
CA LEU A 156 -5.09 -21.49 -21.14
C LEU A 156 -6.30 -22.31 -21.60
N LYS A 157 -7.17 -22.70 -20.66
CA LYS A 157 -8.44 -23.35 -20.97
C LYS A 157 -9.56 -22.35 -20.70
N SER A 158 -10.36 -22.08 -21.73
CA SER A 158 -11.59 -21.31 -21.60
C SER A 158 -12.75 -22.30 -21.51
N GLU A 159 -13.28 -22.54 -20.30
CA GLU A 159 -14.46 -23.39 -20.08
C GLU A 159 -15.62 -22.54 -19.56
N ALA A 160 -16.72 -22.45 -20.33
CA ALA A 160 -18.02 -21.93 -19.92
C ALA A 160 -18.00 -20.68 -19.01
N GLY A 161 -17.10 -19.72 -19.28
CA GLY A 161 -16.98 -18.47 -18.52
C GLY A 161 -15.86 -18.42 -17.48
N ARG A 162 -14.99 -19.45 -17.39
CA ARG A 162 -13.76 -19.47 -16.60
C ARG A 162 -12.56 -19.64 -17.53
N ASP A 163 -11.77 -18.58 -17.69
CA ASP A 163 -10.42 -18.68 -18.24
C ASP A 163 -9.49 -19.05 -17.08
N ALA A 164 -8.88 -20.22 -17.14
CA ALA A 164 -7.92 -20.67 -16.14
C ALA A 164 -6.72 -21.33 -16.81
N VAL A 165 -5.53 -21.13 -16.23
CA VAL A 165 -4.31 -21.78 -16.69
C VAL A 165 -4.19 -23.16 -16.01
N LEU A 166 -4.37 -24.21 -16.79
CA LEU A 166 -4.26 -25.60 -16.34
C LEU A 166 -2.93 -26.21 -16.78
N CYS A 167 -2.40 -27.17 -16.02
CA CYS A 167 -1.15 -27.85 -16.33
C CYS A 167 -1.36 -29.35 -16.51
N HIS A 168 -0.59 -29.96 -17.41
CA HIS A 168 -0.60 -31.40 -17.68
C HIS A 168 0.06 -32.17 -16.53
N GLY A 169 -0.73 -32.46 -15.49
CA GLY A 169 -0.32 -33.26 -14.33
C GLY A 169 0.61 -32.53 -13.34
N ASP A 170 0.89 -33.20 -12.23
CA ASP A 170 1.59 -32.61 -11.07
C ASP A 170 3.02 -32.21 -11.37
N ARG A 171 3.71 -32.91 -12.27
CA ARG A 171 5.10 -32.59 -12.65
C ARG A 171 5.18 -31.24 -13.38
N ALA A 172 4.27 -30.98 -14.32
CA ALA A 172 4.22 -29.70 -15.03
C ALA A 172 3.82 -28.57 -14.08
N LEU A 173 2.84 -28.83 -13.20
CA LEU A 173 2.40 -27.87 -12.18
C LEU A 173 3.51 -27.52 -11.19
N GLY A 174 4.23 -28.50 -10.65
CA GLY A 174 5.34 -28.27 -9.73
C GLY A 174 6.44 -27.43 -10.35
N ARG A 175 6.80 -27.72 -11.62
CA ARG A 175 7.75 -26.92 -12.39
C ARG A 175 7.26 -25.49 -12.59
N ALA A 176 5.98 -25.31 -12.91
CA ALA A 176 5.39 -24.00 -13.10
C ALA A 176 5.41 -23.17 -11.81
N LYS A 177 5.02 -23.77 -10.67
CA LYS A 177 5.09 -23.11 -9.34
C LYS A 177 6.52 -22.71 -8.96
N ALA A 178 7.50 -23.58 -9.22
CA ALA A 178 8.91 -23.27 -8.97
C ALA A 178 9.38 -22.07 -9.81
N LEU A 179 8.96 -21.96 -11.08
CA LEU A 179 9.25 -20.80 -11.93
C LEU A 179 8.63 -19.51 -11.38
N VAL A 180 7.38 -19.56 -10.91
CA VAL A 180 6.72 -18.41 -10.28
C VAL A 180 7.49 -17.94 -9.04
N ASN A 181 7.92 -18.87 -8.18
CA ASN A 181 8.69 -18.54 -6.98
C ASN A 181 10.05 -17.91 -7.32
N LEU A 182 10.74 -18.46 -8.32
CA LEU A 182 12.02 -17.90 -8.79
C LEU A 182 11.82 -16.50 -9.37
N GLN A 183 10.80 -16.31 -10.20
CA GLN A 183 10.45 -15.02 -10.79
C GLN A 183 10.14 -13.97 -9.72
N PHE A 184 9.33 -14.33 -8.71
CA PHE A 184 9.02 -13.46 -7.59
C PHE A 184 10.28 -13.05 -6.82
N GLY A 185 11.15 -14.02 -6.48
CA GLY A 185 12.40 -13.75 -5.78
C GLY A 185 13.34 -12.83 -6.57
N LEU A 186 13.44 -13.03 -7.88
CA LEU A 186 14.25 -12.19 -8.77
C LEU A 186 13.69 -10.77 -8.86
N TYR A 187 12.39 -10.61 -9.08
CA TYR A 187 11.78 -9.28 -9.13
C TYR A 187 11.85 -8.55 -7.80
N LEU A 188 11.63 -9.25 -6.68
CA LEU A 188 11.78 -8.66 -5.36
C LEU A 188 13.22 -8.17 -5.16
N SER A 189 14.21 -8.99 -5.48
CA SER A 189 15.63 -8.63 -5.35
C SER A 189 16.02 -7.44 -6.22
N MET A 190 15.61 -7.44 -7.50
CA MET A 190 15.86 -6.31 -8.41
C MET A 190 15.17 -5.04 -7.94
N PHE A 191 13.94 -5.14 -7.46
CA PHE A 191 13.19 -4.01 -6.92
C PHE A 191 13.84 -3.46 -5.64
N THR A 192 14.34 -4.32 -4.76
CA THR A 192 15.13 -3.91 -3.58
C THR A 192 16.37 -3.15 -3.99
N VAL A 193 17.18 -3.68 -4.92
CA VAL A 193 18.39 -2.98 -5.40
C VAL A 193 18.02 -1.63 -5.99
N PHE A 194 16.99 -1.57 -6.84
CA PHE A 194 16.51 -0.33 -7.43
C PHE A 194 16.11 0.72 -6.38
N VAL A 195 15.26 0.35 -5.41
CA VAL A 195 14.79 1.29 -4.38
C VAL A 195 15.93 1.75 -3.49
N MET A 196 16.87 0.87 -3.12
CA MET A 196 18.04 1.25 -2.31
C MET A 196 18.98 2.18 -3.07
N CYS A 197 19.26 1.89 -4.35
CA CYS A 197 20.02 2.79 -5.21
C CYS A 197 19.32 4.15 -5.37
N PHE A 198 18.01 4.15 -5.61
CA PHE A 198 17.21 5.36 -5.70
C PHE A 198 17.30 6.19 -4.41
N TYR A 199 17.16 5.55 -3.24
CA TYR A 199 17.29 6.21 -1.95
C TYR A 199 18.68 6.85 -1.75
N LEU A 200 19.76 6.12 -2.08
CA LEU A 200 21.13 6.65 -1.99
C LEU A 200 21.35 7.84 -2.94
N VAL A 201 20.79 7.78 -4.15
CA VAL A 201 20.84 8.90 -5.11
C VAL A 201 20.07 10.10 -4.56
N MET A 202 18.90 9.90 -3.97
CA MET A 202 18.11 10.98 -3.36
C MET A 202 18.86 11.66 -2.22
N ILE A 203 19.53 10.91 -1.33
CA ILE A 203 20.37 11.49 -0.26
C ILE A 203 21.50 12.33 -0.85
N LYS A 204 22.12 11.86 -1.95
CA LYS A 204 23.23 12.56 -2.58
C LYS A 204 22.79 13.83 -3.32
N LEU A 205 21.61 13.82 -3.95
CA LEU A 205 21.06 14.96 -4.70
C LEU A 205 20.44 16.01 -3.79
N TYR A 206 19.88 15.58 -2.65
CA TYR A 206 19.31 16.44 -1.63
C TYR A 206 20.07 16.25 -0.31
N PRO A 207 21.36 16.62 -0.25
CA PRO A 207 22.08 16.62 1.01
C PRO A 207 21.31 17.50 1.98
N GLU A 208 20.98 16.99 3.16
CA GLU A 208 20.32 17.75 4.21
C GLU A 208 21.07 19.08 4.38
N VAL A 209 20.41 20.20 4.04
CA VAL A 209 20.76 21.46 4.67
C VAL A 209 20.59 21.17 6.15
N LYS A 210 21.70 21.10 6.90
CA LYS A 210 21.66 21.04 8.36
C LYS A 210 20.93 22.29 8.81
N ILE A 211 19.61 22.22 8.93
CA ILE A 211 18.85 23.17 9.70
C ILE A 211 19.21 22.79 11.12
N GLU A 212 20.22 23.48 11.63
CA GLU A 212 20.57 23.48 13.04
C GLU A 212 19.29 23.91 13.75
N TYR A 213 18.55 22.93 14.27
CA TYR A 213 17.41 23.19 15.13
C TYR A 213 18.00 23.88 16.35
N GLN A 214 17.96 25.21 16.35
CA GLN A 214 18.21 26.01 17.53
C GLN A 214 17.22 25.51 18.57
N SER A 215 17.72 24.77 19.56
CA SER A 215 16.89 24.23 20.64
C SER A 215 16.14 25.40 21.27
N LEU A 216 14.83 25.24 21.46
CA LEU A 216 13.95 26.26 22.09
C LEU A 216 14.54 26.81 23.40
N THR A 217 15.33 26.01 24.11
CA THR A 217 16.09 26.39 25.31
C THR A 217 16.96 27.64 25.13
N LYS A 218 17.51 27.85 23.93
CA LYS A 218 18.37 29.02 23.63
C LYS A 218 17.56 30.29 23.41
N TYR A 219 16.28 30.17 23.02
CA TYR A 219 15.35 31.29 22.93
C TYR A 219 14.86 31.69 24.32
N ASP A 220 14.51 30.72 25.17
CA ASP A 220 14.08 30.98 26.55
C ASP A 220 15.21 31.59 27.40
N GLU A 221 16.44 31.08 27.32
CA GLU A 221 17.60 31.66 28.03
C GLU A 221 17.97 33.07 27.53
N GLN A 222 17.74 33.35 26.23
CA GLN A 222 18.02 34.65 25.64
C GLN A 222 16.91 35.66 25.95
N GLU A 223 15.64 35.25 26.00
CA GLU A 223 14.53 36.10 26.49
C GLU A 223 14.65 36.39 27.99
N GLU A 224 14.96 35.38 28.82
CA GLU A 224 15.22 35.59 30.25
C GLU A 224 16.40 36.55 30.46
N GLY A 225 17.52 36.33 29.77
CA GLY A 225 18.69 37.21 29.85
C GLY A 225 18.44 38.66 29.40
N ILE A 226 17.57 38.86 28.40
CA ILE A 226 17.15 40.20 27.97
C ILE A 226 16.23 40.85 29.01
N ASN A 227 15.32 40.09 29.61
CA ASN A 227 14.37 40.62 30.60
C ASN A 227 15.08 41.05 31.90
N TYR A 228 16.05 40.25 32.39
CA TYR A 228 16.90 40.62 33.54
C TYR A 228 17.70 41.89 33.29
N LYS A 229 18.20 42.09 32.07
CA LYS A 229 18.99 43.28 31.72
C LYS A 229 18.13 44.54 31.65
N VAL A 230 16.89 44.43 31.16
CA VAL A 230 15.92 45.53 31.12
C VAL A 230 15.44 45.91 32.52
N GLU A 231 15.31 44.95 33.44
CA GLU A 231 15.00 45.23 34.84
C GLU A 231 16.15 45.92 35.58
N ALA A 232 17.40 45.48 35.37
CA ALA A 232 18.59 46.09 35.96
C ALA A 232 18.76 47.56 35.51
N ASP A 233 18.66 47.85 34.21
CA ASP A 233 18.75 49.22 33.67
C ASP A 233 17.62 50.13 34.22
N ARG A 234 16.43 49.55 34.47
CA ARG A 234 15.28 50.28 35.03
C ARG A 234 15.49 50.63 36.51
N GLU A 235 16.12 49.76 37.30
CA GLU A 235 16.47 50.05 38.69
C GLU A 235 17.60 51.08 38.81
N GLU A 236 18.62 50.98 37.96
CA GLU A 236 19.73 51.94 37.92
C GLU A 236 19.23 53.35 37.55
N THR A 237 18.32 53.45 36.58
CA THR A 237 17.70 54.72 36.18
C THR A 237 16.84 55.34 37.30
N LYS A 238 16.19 54.51 38.13
CA LYS A 238 15.42 55.00 39.30
C LYS A 238 16.32 55.52 40.42
N LEU A 239 17.50 54.93 40.61
CA LEU A 239 18.48 55.40 41.60
C LEU A 239 19.12 56.74 41.23
N CYS A 240 19.25 57.05 39.93
CA CYS A 240 19.76 58.36 39.47
C CYS A 240 18.73 59.50 39.51
N LEU A 241 17.45 59.21 39.77
CA LEU A 241 16.35 60.17 39.81
C LEU A 241 15.83 60.45 41.25
N SER A 242 16.48 59.87 42.26
CA SER A 242 16.29 60.14 43.70
C SER A 242 17.37 61.07 44.23
#